data_AF-A0A516SC78-F1
#
_entry.id   AF-A0A516SC78-F1
#
_cell.length_a   1.000
_cell.length_b   1.000
_cell.length_c   1.000
_cell.angle_alpha   90.00
_cell.angle_beta   90.00
_cell.angle_gamma   90.00
#
_symmetry.space_group_name_H-M   'P 1'
#
loop_
_entity.id
_entity.type
_entity.pdbx_description
1 polymer ?
#
loop_
_entity_poly.entity_id
_entity_poly.type
_entity_poly.pdbx_seq_one_letter_code
_entity_poly.pdbx_strand_id
1 'polypeptide(L)'
;MPKRNTQVKLWTKPLFGLFAALALLASAGASVSYDIRVDTSSLAGSQGHLDFGLIGLNDSPLAGASITGLSGGSLLGPVQLDGGAAAVAGGWALDNGQAFNAVFGAWQFGQQLGFRLTFSGDWQTNPLGSGNTFAFKLWNQAADATLLTNDGNGDLLRFELLPAGRIEAVTFDRDGQGHGSPVSITAVPEPETAAMLMAGLMVLAAVKRRARGG
;
A
#
# COMPACT_ATOMS: atom_id res chain seq x y z
N MET A 1 37.89 -8.41 -65.12
CA MET A 1 38.37 -7.87 -63.83
C MET A 1 37.17 -7.36 -63.03
N PRO A 2 36.84 -7.92 -61.85
CA PRO A 2 35.69 -7.50 -61.05
C PRO A 2 36.09 -6.41 -60.05
N LYS A 3 35.27 -5.38 -59.84
CA LYS A 3 35.39 -4.45 -58.69
C LYS A 3 34.26 -4.69 -57.70
N ARG A 4 34.66 -4.80 -56.44
CA ARG A 4 33.94 -5.29 -55.27
C ARG A 4 32.69 -4.46 -54.94
N ASN A 5 31.64 -5.21 -54.64
CA ASN A 5 30.39 -4.80 -54.02
C ASN A 5 30.64 -4.51 -52.53
N THR A 6 30.54 -3.25 -52.08
CA THR A 6 30.67 -2.89 -50.66
C THR A 6 29.28 -2.87 -50.04
N GLN A 7 28.86 -4.01 -49.51
CA GLN A 7 27.68 -4.08 -48.64
C GLN A 7 28.03 -3.49 -47.27
N VAL A 8 27.51 -2.31 -46.96
CA VAL A 8 27.57 -1.72 -45.62
C VAL A 8 26.62 -2.53 -44.73
N LYS A 9 27.19 -3.43 -43.94
CA LYS A 9 26.47 -4.30 -43.01
C LYS A 9 25.90 -3.45 -41.86
N LEU A 10 24.63 -3.06 -41.94
CA LEU A 10 23.88 -2.49 -40.81
C LEU A 10 23.71 -3.57 -39.73
N TRP A 11 24.55 -3.54 -38.69
CA TRP A 11 24.54 -4.51 -37.58
C TRP A 11 24.37 -3.84 -36.20
N THR A 12 23.37 -2.95 -36.05
CA THR A 12 23.08 -2.29 -34.76
C THR A 12 21.61 -2.33 -34.31
N LYS A 13 20.73 -3.07 -34.99
CA LYS A 13 19.28 -3.01 -34.74
C LYS A 13 18.67 -3.85 -33.58
N PRO A 14 19.32 -4.86 -32.96
CA PRO A 14 18.64 -5.62 -31.89
C PRO A 14 18.80 -5.04 -30.47
N LEU A 15 19.78 -4.17 -30.20
CA LEU A 15 20.00 -3.63 -28.84
C LEU A 15 19.00 -2.53 -28.44
N PHE A 16 18.54 -1.72 -29.40
CA PHE A 16 17.63 -0.61 -29.14
C PHE A 16 16.19 -1.07 -28.81
N GLY A 17 15.73 -2.17 -29.43
CA GLY A 17 14.40 -2.71 -29.19
C GLY A 17 14.22 -3.33 -27.80
N LEU A 18 15.27 -3.97 -27.26
CA LEU A 18 15.23 -4.58 -25.93
C LEU A 18 15.25 -3.53 -24.81
N PHE A 19 15.97 -2.42 -24.99
CA PHE A 19 15.97 -1.30 -24.05
C PHE A 19 14.63 -0.56 -24.02
N ALA A 20 14.00 -0.35 -25.18
CA ALA A 20 12.67 0.28 -25.25
C ALA A 20 11.57 -0.60 -24.63
N ALA A 21 11.65 -1.92 -24.76
CA ALA A 21 10.72 -2.85 -24.14
C ALA A 21 10.88 -2.94 -22.61
N LEU A 22 12.10 -2.86 -22.07
CA LEU A 22 12.33 -2.81 -20.62
C LEU A 22 11.88 -1.49 -19.99
N ALA A 23 12.03 -0.36 -20.69
CA ALA A 23 11.61 0.95 -20.19
C ALA A 23 10.08 1.09 -20.08
N LEU A 24 9.32 0.40 -20.92
CA LEU A 24 7.85 0.40 -20.88
C LEU A 24 7.28 -0.40 -19.69
N LEU A 25 8.03 -1.38 -19.16
CA LEU A 25 7.62 -2.19 -18.00
C LEU A 25 7.86 -1.51 -16.64
N ALA A 26 8.64 -0.42 -16.61
CA ALA A 26 9.05 0.25 -15.37
C ALA A 26 8.09 1.35 -14.88
N SER A 27 6.89 1.45 -15.47
CA SER A 27 5.92 2.52 -15.17
C SER A 27 4.74 2.09 -14.30
N ALA A 28 4.72 0.85 -13.81
CA ALA A 28 3.80 0.48 -12.74
C ALA A 28 4.24 1.18 -11.45
N GLY A 29 3.40 2.07 -10.91
CA GLY A 29 3.64 2.68 -9.60
C GLY A 29 3.93 1.59 -8.58
N ALA A 30 5.06 1.70 -7.88
CA ALA A 30 5.50 0.70 -6.92
C ALA A 30 4.52 0.66 -5.75
N SER A 31 3.78 -0.44 -5.56
CA SER A 31 2.79 -0.55 -4.49
C SER A 31 3.48 -0.67 -3.13
N VAL A 32 3.28 0.30 -2.24
CA VAL A 32 3.92 0.28 -0.91
C VAL A 32 3.04 -0.50 0.06
N SER A 33 3.61 -1.51 0.71
CA SER A 33 2.87 -2.40 1.63
C SER A 33 3.40 -2.36 3.06
N TYR A 34 2.49 -2.46 4.02
CA TYR A 34 2.77 -2.53 5.44
C TYR A 34 2.03 -3.72 6.06
N ASP A 35 2.70 -4.46 6.93
CA ASP A 35 2.05 -5.38 7.86
C ASP A 35 1.75 -4.61 9.15
N ILE A 36 0.46 -4.60 9.52
CA ILE A 36 -0.06 -3.92 10.71
C ILE A 36 -0.40 -4.97 11.75
N ARG A 37 0.04 -4.76 12.99
CA ARG A 37 -0.41 -5.54 14.15
C ARG A 37 -0.85 -4.61 15.26
N VAL A 38 -1.95 -4.97 15.92
CA VAL A 38 -2.51 -4.25 17.06
C VAL A 38 -2.65 -5.20 18.23
N ASP A 39 -2.05 -4.84 19.37
CA ASP A 39 -2.28 -5.55 20.63
C ASP A 39 -3.71 -5.27 21.13
N THR A 40 -4.58 -6.25 20.94
CA THR A 40 -5.98 -6.24 21.37
C THR A 40 -6.22 -7.17 22.56
N SER A 41 -5.17 -7.54 23.30
CA SER A 41 -5.27 -8.49 24.42
C SER A 41 -6.24 -8.05 25.51
N SER A 42 -6.34 -6.74 25.77
CA SER A 42 -7.32 -6.18 26.71
C SER A 42 -8.78 -6.25 26.23
N LEU A 43 -9.00 -6.54 24.94
CA LEU A 43 -10.32 -6.65 24.33
C LEU A 43 -10.71 -8.10 24.01
N ALA A 44 -9.83 -9.07 24.24
CA ALA A 44 -10.04 -10.43 23.77
C ALA A 44 -11.35 -11.06 24.29
N GLY A 45 -12.13 -11.65 23.38
CA GLY A 45 -13.45 -12.19 23.65
C GLY A 45 -14.58 -11.16 23.58
N SER A 46 -14.28 -9.86 23.70
CA SER A 46 -15.27 -8.78 23.57
C SER A 46 -15.65 -8.52 22.11
N GLN A 47 -16.76 -7.81 21.93
CA GLN A 47 -17.26 -7.36 20.63
C GLN A 47 -17.03 -5.85 20.46
N GLY A 48 -16.85 -5.43 19.22
CA GLY A 48 -16.76 -4.04 18.82
C GLY A 48 -16.86 -3.90 17.32
N HIS A 49 -16.28 -2.84 16.77
CA HIS A 49 -16.25 -2.62 15.33
C HIS A 49 -14.86 -2.24 14.82
N LEU A 50 -14.55 -2.71 13.62
CA LEU A 50 -13.44 -2.24 12.81
C LEU A 50 -13.95 -1.10 11.92
N ASP A 51 -13.15 -0.04 11.79
CA ASP A 51 -13.45 1.10 10.94
C ASP A 51 -12.19 1.52 10.19
N PHE A 52 -12.21 1.35 8.87
CA PHE A 52 -11.14 1.80 7.98
C PHE A 52 -11.67 2.94 7.11
N GLY A 53 -10.94 4.05 7.04
CA GLY A 53 -11.32 5.19 6.22
C GLY A 53 -10.19 5.67 5.33
N LEU A 54 -10.53 6.18 4.14
CA LEU A 54 -9.61 6.89 3.25
C LEU A 54 -10.26 8.20 2.78
N ILE A 55 -9.69 9.32 3.20
CA ILE A 55 -10.22 10.64 2.87
C ILE A 55 -9.16 11.49 2.17
N GLY A 56 -9.61 12.34 1.26
CA GLY A 56 -8.81 13.35 0.59
C GLY A 56 -9.58 14.66 0.50
N LEU A 57 -8.87 15.76 0.29
CA LEU A 57 -9.49 17.02 -0.10
C LEU A 57 -9.80 16.99 -1.61
N ASN A 58 -10.55 17.99 -2.08
CA ASN A 58 -10.99 18.03 -3.48
C ASN A 58 -9.84 18.12 -4.49
N ASP A 59 -8.67 18.64 -4.08
CA ASP A 59 -7.47 18.71 -4.89
C ASP A 59 -6.47 17.57 -4.63
N SER A 60 -6.81 16.61 -3.74
CA SER A 60 -5.94 15.46 -3.47
C SER A 60 -5.89 14.54 -4.70
N PRO A 61 -4.68 14.07 -5.10
CA PRO A 61 -4.56 13.07 -6.15
C PRO A 61 -5.23 11.76 -5.76
N LEU A 62 -5.62 10.95 -6.75
CA LEU A 62 -6.25 9.65 -6.51
C LEU A 62 -5.35 8.76 -5.65
N ALA A 63 -5.94 8.16 -4.62
CA ALA A 63 -5.29 7.23 -3.72
C ALA A 63 -6.18 6.01 -3.49
N GLY A 64 -5.54 4.85 -3.40
CA GLY A 64 -6.16 3.58 -3.08
C GLY A 64 -5.46 2.90 -1.91
N ALA A 65 -6.24 2.21 -1.09
CA ALA A 65 -5.77 1.38 0.01
C ALA A 65 -6.43 0.00 -0.06
N SER A 66 -5.63 -1.06 -0.04
CA SER A 66 -6.11 -2.44 0.04
C SER A 66 -5.79 -3.03 1.40
N ILE A 67 -6.81 -3.49 2.10
CA ILE A 67 -6.75 -4.14 3.41
C ILE A 67 -6.99 -5.63 3.20
N THR A 68 -5.98 -6.47 3.48
CA THR A 68 -6.07 -7.92 3.26
C THR A 68 -5.51 -8.72 4.42
N GLY A 69 -5.84 -10.01 4.47
CA GLY A 69 -5.27 -10.92 5.46
C GLY A 69 -5.66 -10.59 6.90
N LEU A 70 -6.86 -10.04 7.08
CA LEU A 70 -7.39 -9.73 8.40
C LEU A 70 -7.41 -10.99 9.28
N SER A 71 -6.90 -10.87 10.50
CA SER A 71 -6.69 -11.98 11.43
C SER A 71 -6.81 -11.50 12.89
N GLY A 72 -6.86 -12.44 13.84
CA GLY A 72 -6.91 -12.07 15.26
C GLY A 72 -8.32 -11.81 15.81
N GLY A 73 -9.33 -12.43 15.20
CA GLY A 73 -10.74 -12.29 15.57
C GLY A 73 -11.65 -12.82 14.47
N SER A 74 -12.91 -12.40 14.48
CA SER A 74 -13.88 -12.77 13.43
C SER A 74 -14.93 -11.69 13.21
N LEU A 75 -15.41 -11.57 11.96
CA LEU A 75 -16.56 -10.74 11.63
C LEU A 75 -17.83 -11.33 12.23
N LEU A 76 -18.69 -10.47 12.77
CA LEU A 76 -19.96 -10.85 13.39
C LEU A 76 -21.16 -10.62 12.45
N GLY A 77 -20.91 -10.20 11.22
CA GLY A 77 -21.96 -9.90 10.25
C GLY A 77 -21.39 -9.33 8.94
N PRO A 78 -22.27 -8.90 8.02
CA PRO A 78 -21.85 -8.17 6.84
C PRO A 78 -21.18 -6.85 7.23
N VAL A 79 -20.26 -6.42 6.38
CA VAL A 79 -19.54 -5.15 6.52
C VAL A 79 -20.25 -4.08 5.71
N GLN A 80 -20.38 -2.89 6.28
CA GLN A 80 -20.84 -1.69 5.58
C GLN A 80 -19.70 -1.12 4.75
N LEU A 81 -19.97 -0.87 3.47
CA LEU A 81 -19.04 -0.30 2.50
C LEU A 81 -19.64 1.01 2.00
N ASP A 82 -18.96 2.12 2.24
CA ASP A 82 -19.38 3.46 1.83
C ASP A 82 -18.44 4.03 0.76
N GLY A 83 -19.01 4.78 -0.20
CA GLY A 83 -18.31 5.47 -1.27
C GLY A 83 -17.37 4.57 -2.08
N GLY A 84 -16.08 4.92 -2.10
CA GLY A 84 -15.02 4.18 -2.80
C GLY A 84 -14.62 2.85 -2.15
N ALA A 85 -15.40 2.34 -1.17
CA ALA A 85 -15.14 1.06 -0.54
C ALA A 85 -15.72 -0.11 -1.38
N ALA A 86 -14.92 -1.17 -1.55
CA ALA A 86 -15.33 -2.38 -2.24
C ALA A 86 -14.76 -3.64 -1.57
N ALA A 87 -15.51 -4.75 -1.63
CA ALA A 87 -14.97 -6.05 -1.26
C ALA A 87 -13.99 -6.56 -2.34
N VAL A 88 -12.87 -7.12 -1.92
CA VAL A 88 -11.87 -7.75 -2.78
C VAL A 88 -11.48 -9.12 -2.25
N ALA A 89 -10.70 -9.89 -3.02
CA ALA A 89 -10.20 -11.18 -2.56
C ALA A 89 -9.40 -11.01 -1.26
N GLY A 90 -9.89 -11.60 -0.17
CA GLY A 90 -9.21 -11.61 1.13
C GLY A 90 -9.33 -10.32 1.95
N GLY A 91 -10.22 -9.39 1.59
CA GLY A 91 -10.51 -8.20 2.38
C GLY A 91 -11.25 -7.10 1.62
N TRP A 92 -10.77 -5.86 1.73
CA TRP A 92 -11.44 -4.68 1.17
C TRP A 92 -10.46 -3.73 0.49
N ALA A 93 -10.96 -2.98 -0.48
CA ALA A 93 -10.28 -1.84 -1.08
C ALA A 93 -11.05 -0.56 -0.77
N LEU A 94 -10.32 0.53 -0.64
CA LEU A 94 -10.80 1.90 -0.51
C LEU A 94 -10.13 2.74 -1.61
N ASP A 95 -10.87 3.65 -2.23
CA ASP A 95 -10.32 4.76 -3.00
C ASP A 95 -10.90 6.09 -2.53
N ASN A 96 -10.23 7.21 -2.82
CA ASN A 96 -10.70 8.56 -2.47
C ASN A 96 -11.54 9.23 -3.59
N GLY A 97 -12.01 8.48 -4.59
CA GLY A 97 -12.70 9.01 -5.76
C GLY A 97 -14.16 9.38 -5.51
N GLN A 98 -14.73 8.96 -4.38
CA GLN A 98 -16.10 9.28 -3.96
C GLN A 98 -16.10 10.02 -2.62
N ALA A 99 -17.27 10.58 -2.27
CA ALA A 99 -17.50 11.08 -0.92
C ALA A 99 -17.70 9.90 0.04
N PHE A 100 -17.09 9.99 1.23
CA PHE A 100 -17.13 8.98 2.30
C PHE A 100 -16.60 7.61 1.85
N ASN A 101 -15.32 7.31 2.08
CA ASN A 101 -14.73 6.03 1.68
C ASN A 101 -14.36 5.26 2.93
N ALA A 102 -15.25 4.35 3.33
CA ALA A 102 -15.12 3.65 4.61
C ALA A 102 -15.59 2.20 4.57
N VAL A 103 -14.95 1.38 5.39
CA VAL A 103 -15.29 -0.01 5.66
C VAL A 103 -15.58 -0.12 7.15
N PHE A 104 -16.83 -0.40 7.52
CA PHE A 104 -17.26 -0.50 8.92
C PHE A 104 -17.89 -1.87 9.20
N GLY A 105 -17.37 -2.60 10.19
CA GLY A 105 -17.79 -3.99 10.42
C GLY A 105 -17.75 -4.42 11.87
N ALA A 106 -18.80 -5.13 12.33
CA ALA A 106 -18.82 -5.75 13.64
C ALA A 106 -17.81 -6.90 13.76
N TRP A 107 -17.10 -6.95 14.88
CA TRP A 107 -15.94 -7.80 15.08
C TRP A 107 -15.87 -8.35 16.50
N GLN A 108 -15.49 -9.61 16.62
CA GLN A 108 -15.09 -10.22 17.89
C GLN A 108 -13.57 -10.25 17.99
N PHE A 109 -13.03 -9.61 19.02
CA PHE A 109 -11.59 -9.45 19.20
C PHE A 109 -10.92 -10.72 19.74
N GLY A 110 -9.75 -11.06 19.20
CA GLY A 110 -8.78 -11.95 19.80
C GLY A 110 -7.66 -11.18 20.52
N GLN A 111 -6.55 -11.87 20.80
CA GLN A 111 -5.42 -11.28 21.53
C GLN A 111 -4.61 -10.26 20.70
N GLN A 112 -4.55 -10.43 19.38
CA GLN A 112 -3.77 -9.56 18.50
C GLN A 112 -4.44 -9.50 17.13
N LEU A 113 -4.92 -8.33 16.75
CA LEU A 113 -5.45 -8.05 15.42
C LEU A 113 -4.29 -7.82 14.44
N GLY A 114 -4.41 -8.34 13.22
CA GLY A 114 -3.43 -8.05 12.18
C GLY A 114 -4.01 -8.05 10.78
N PHE A 115 -3.44 -7.22 9.91
CA PHE A 115 -3.79 -7.13 8.50
C PHE A 115 -2.62 -6.54 7.70
N ARG A 116 -2.66 -6.75 6.39
CA ARG A 116 -1.78 -6.09 5.43
C ARG A 116 -2.49 -4.91 4.79
N LEU A 117 -1.78 -3.79 4.72
CA LEU A 117 -2.21 -2.56 4.08
C LEU A 117 -1.30 -2.25 2.89
N THR A 118 -1.89 -2.12 1.71
CA THR A 118 -1.15 -1.77 0.50
C THR A 118 -1.72 -0.49 -0.10
N PHE A 119 -0.86 0.51 -0.28
CA PHE A 119 -1.22 1.77 -0.92
C PHE A 119 -0.87 1.77 -2.40
N SER A 120 -1.71 2.46 -3.17
CA SER A 120 -1.55 2.66 -4.61
C SER A 120 -2.18 3.99 -5.03
N GLY A 121 -1.94 4.41 -6.27
CA GLY A 121 -2.64 5.55 -6.87
C GLY A 121 -1.71 6.67 -7.33
N ASP A 122 -2.29 7.70 -7.93
CA ASP A 122 -1.58 8.78 -8.60
C ASP A 122 -0.76 9.65 -7.63
N TRP A 123 -1.13 9.69 -6.34
CA TRP A 123 -0.41 10.43 -5.29
C TRP A 123 1.08 10.06 -5.21
N GLN A 124 1.45 8.86 -5.69
CA GLN A 124 2.82 8.37 -5.70
C GLN A 124 3.72 9.15 -6.66
N THR A 125 3.15 9.64 -7.75
CA THR A 125 3.91 10.32 -8.82
C THR A 125 3.47 11.77 -9.04
N ASN A 126 2.26 12.13 -8.59
CA ASN A 126 1.75 13.49 -8.72
C ASN A 126 2.37 14.39 -7.64
N PRO A 127 3.13 15.44 -8.01
CA PRO A 127 3.79 16.32 -7.05
C PRO A 127 2.87 17.44 -6.52
N LEU A 128 1.63 17.53 -7.00
CA LEU A 128 0.67 18.58 -6.67
C LEU A 128 -0.53 18.03 -5.90
N GLY A 129 -1.25 18.93 -5.25
CA GLY A 129 -2.48 18.65 -4.51
C GLY A 129 -2.27 18.47 -3.01
N SER A 130 -3.37 18.33 -2.29
CA SER A 130 -3.36 18.02 -0.86
C SER A 130 -3.05 16.53 -0.61
N GLY A 131 -2.65 16.19 0.60
CA GLY A 131 -2.47 14.79 1.01
C GLY A 131 -3.79 14.02 1.08
N ASN A 132 -3.68 12.68 1.15
CA ASN A 132 -4.77 11.80 1.54
C ASN A 132 -4.48 11.17 2.89
N THR A 133 -5.52 10.91 3.66
CA THR A 133 -5.41 10.32 4.99
C THR A 133 -6.11 8.97 4.99
N PHE A 134 -5.35 7.91 5.22
CA PHE A 134 -5.90 6.63 5.64
C PHE A 134 -5.91 6.56 7.16
N ALA A 135 -7.03 6.14 7.74
CA ALA A 135 -7.16 5.96 9.18
C ALA A 135 -7.77 4.60 9.51
N PHE A 136 -7.37 4.04 10.63
CA PHE A 136 -7.97 2.84 11.19
C PHE A 136 -8.35 3.07 12.64
N LYS A 137 -9.58 2.71 13.00
CA LYS A 137 -10.17 2.86 14.33
C LYS A 137 -10.76 1.55 14.81
N LEU A 138 -10.84 1.43 16.13
CA LEU A 138 -11.62 0.42 16.81
C LEU A 138 -12.70 1.10 17.63
N TRP A 139 -13.92 0.59 17.53
CA TRP A 139 -15.05 1.07 18.32
C TRP A 139 -15.53 -0.02 19.27
N ASN A 140 -16.12 0.41 20.39
CA ASN A 140 -16.84 -0.50 21.29
C ASN A 140 -18.08 -1.10 20.61
N GLN A 141 -18.73 -2.06 21.28
CA GLN A 141 -19.90 -2.75 20.73
C GLN A 141 -21.09 -1.83 20.42
N ALA A 142 -21.20 -0.69 21.12
CA ALA A 142 -22.28 0.28 20.90
C ALA A 142 -21.96 1.28 19.78
N ALA A 143 -20.73 1.24 19.22
CA ALA A 143 -20.23 2.21 18.24
C ALA A 143 -20.28 3.67 18.70
N ASP A 144 -20.15 3.93 20.01
CA ASP A 144 -20.24 5.28 20.59
C ASP A 144 -18.94 5.75 21.27
N ALA A 145 -17.95 4.86 21.42
CA ALA A 145 -16.63 5.19 21.94
C ALA A 145 -15.52 4.43 21.20
N THR A 146 -14.42 5.13 20.89
CA THR A 146 -13.22 4.52 20.32
C THR A 146 -12.40 3.80 21.38
N LEU A 147 -11.73 2.73 20.97
CA LEU A 147 -10.97 1.85 21.83
C LEU A 147 -9.48 1.96 21.55
N LEU A 148 -8.70 1.76 22.61
CA LEU A 148 -7.24 1.64 22.56
C LEU A 148 -6.51 2.85 21.95
N THR A 149 -7.09 4.04 22.05
CA THR A 149 -6.49 5.28 21.57
C THR A 149 -6.87 6.45 22.45
N ASN A 150 -5.99 7.45 22.55
CA ASN A 150 -6.22 8.76 23.13
C ASN A 150 -6.37 9.87 22.08
N ASP A 151 -6.36 9.53 20.79
CA ASP A 151 -6.54 10.49 19.71
C ASP A 151 -7.94 11.10 19.74
N GLY A 152 -8.02 12.42 19.55
CA GLY A 152 -9.29 13.14 19.57
C GLY A 152 -10.26 12.76 18.44
N ASN A 153 -9.74 12.19 17.34
CA ASN A 153 -10.57 11.68 16.23
C ASN A 153 -10.83 10.17 16.37
N GLY A 154 -10.25 9.52 17.38
CA GLY A 154 -10.39 8.10 17.65
C GLY A 154 -9.53 7.20 16.76
N ASP A 155 -8.49 7.73 16.11
CA ASP A 155 -7.58 6.94 15.29
C ASP A 155 -6.63 6.10 16.14
N LEU A 156 -6.45 4.84 15.78
CA LEU A 156 -5.36 3.99 16.32
C LEU A 156 -4.08 4.20 15.54
N LEU A 157 -4.21 4.34 14.22
CA LEU A 157 -3.14 4.69 13.32
C LEU A 157 -3.66 5.55 12.18
N ARG A 158 -2.75 6.35 11.63
CA ARG A 158 -2.99 7.20 10.48
C ARG A 158 -1.80 7.13 9.53
N PHE A 159 -2.09 7.03 8.25
CA PHE A 159 -1.11 7.23 7.19
C PHE A 159 -1.50 8.46 6.39
N GLU A 160 -0.60 9.43 6.32
CA GLU A 160 -0.69 10.56 5.41
C GLU A 160 0.05 10.22 4.12
N LEU A 161 -0.71 10.10 3.03
CA LEU A 161 -0.24 9.88 1.68
C LEU A 161 -0.08 11.24 1.01
N LEU A 162 1.13 11.78 1.08
CA LEU A 162 1.46 13.11 0.61
C LEU A 162 1.91 13.08 -0.86
N PRO A 163 1.79 14.20 -1.59
CA PRO A 163 2.23 14.29 -2.98
C PRO A 163 3.67 13.81 -3.19
N ALA A 164 3.93 13.31 -4.41
CA ALA A 164 5.20 12.70 -4.83
C ALA A 164 5.61 11.48 -4.00
N GLY A 165 4.64 10.70 -3.52
CA GLY A 165 4.89 9.38 -2.92
C GLY A 165 5.44 9.41 -1.50
N ARG A 166 5.39 10.55 -0.81
CA ARG A 166 5.81 10.63 0.58
C ARG A 166 4.72 10.06 1.49
N ILE A 167 5.10 9.14 2.37
CA ILE A 167 4.21 8.58 3.38
C ILE A 167 4.69 9.01 4.76
N GLU A 168 3.78 9.52 5.58
CA GLU A 168 3.98 9.65 7.03
C GLU A 168 3.03 8.73 7.77
N ALA A 169 3.53 7.98 8.74
CA ALA A 169 2.71 7.12 9.57
C ALA A 169 2.76 7.61 11.02
N VAL A 170 1.59 7.69 11.65
CA VAL A 170 1.43 8.05 13.05
C VAL A 170 0.60 6.96 13.72
N THR A 171 0.98 6.60 14.95
CA THR A 171 0.20 5.73 15.82
C THR A 171 -0.05 6.43 17.13
N PHE A 172 -1.18 6.14 17.76
CA PHE A 172 -1.62 6.87 18.95
C PHE A 172 -1.55 6.00 20.20
N ASP A 173 -1.27 6.64 21.33
CA ASP A 173 -1.16 5.97 22.62
C ASP A 173 -2.51 5.43 23.07
N ARG A 174 -2.50 4.34 23.84
CA ARG A 174 -3.72 3.67 24.27
C ARG A 174 -4.66 4.56 25.09
N ASP A 175 -4.10 5.42 25.94
CA ASP A 175 -4.85 6.15 26.96
C ASP A 175 -4.20 7.47 27.45
N GLY A 176 -3.14 7.93 26.78
CA GLY A 176 -2.42 9.16 27.13
C GLY A 176 -1.65 9.12 28.45
N GLN A 177 -1.53 7.94 29.09
CA GLN A 177 -0.81 7.76 30.35
C GLN A 177 0.61 7.23 30.14
N GLY A 178 1.11 7.24 28.90
CA GLY A 178 2.44 6.75 28.54
C GLY A 178 2.55 5.24 28.36
N HIS A 179 1.43 4.52 28.27
CA HIS A 179 1.39 3.08 27.97
C HIS A 179 1.78 2.74 26.52
N GLY A 180 2.10 3.75 25.70
CA GLY A 180 2.51 3.60 24.31
C GLY A 180 1.37 3.24 23.38
N SER A 181 1.68 3.26 22.09
CA SER A 181 0.79 2.79 21.04
C SER A 181 0.64 1.26 21.07
N PRO A 182 -0.59 0.73 20.96
CA PRO A 182 -0.80 -0.71 20.80
C PRO A 182 -0.52 -1.19 19.36
N VAL A 183 -0.22 -0.28 18.43
CA VAL A 183 -0.02 -0.56 17.01
C VAL A 183 1.46 -0.67 16.69
N SER A 184 1.83 -1.71 15.95
CA SER A 184 3.13 -1.83 15.28
C SER A 184 2.95 -1.85 13.77
N ILE A 185 3.79 -1.07 13.09
CA ILE A 185 3.81 -0.91 11.64
C ILE A 185 5.14 -1.44 11.11
N THR A 186 5.09 -2.43 10.22
CA THR A 186 6.29 -2.97 9.58
C THR A 186 6.18 -2.82 8.08
N ALA A 187 7.08 -2.07 7.46
CA ALA A 187 7.14 -1.99 6.00
C ALA A 187 7.49 -3.37 5.41
N VAL A 188 6.78 -3.76 4.36
CA VAL A 188 7.02 -5.01 3.63
C VAL A 188 7.95 -4.68 2.45
N PRO A 189 9.20 -5.19 2.41
CA PRO A 189 10.10 -4.92 1.31
C PRO A 189 9.53 -5.41 -0.01
N GLU A 190 9.53 -4.57 -1.05
CA GLU A 190 9.11 -4.97 -2.39
C GLU A 190 10.11 -5.99 -2.96
N PRO A 191 9.71 -7.26 -3.15
CA PRO A 191 10.62 -8.28 -3.70
C PRO A 191 10.98 -7.97 -5.16
N GLU A 192 10.09 -7.29 -5.86
CA GLU A 192 10.14 -7.11 -7.31
C GLU A 192 11.21 -6.11 -7.74
N THR A 193 11.43 -5.05 -6.96
CA THR A 193 12.46 -4.04 -7.26
C THR A 193 13.87 -4.64 -7.17
N ALA A 194 14.11 -5.51 -6.18
CA ALA A 194 15.36 -6.25 -6.08
C ALA A 194 15.50 -7.28 -7.21
N ALA A 195 14.44 -8.02 -7.54
CA ALA A 195 14.44 -8.99 -8.62
C ALA A 195 14.67 -8.32 -9.99
N MET A 196 14.03 -7.18 -10.25
CA MET A 196 14.18 -6.39 -11.48
C MET A 196 15.56 -5.74 -11.58
N LEU A 197 16.11 -5.23 -10.47
CA LEU A 197 17.50 -4.77 -10.42
C LEU A 197 18.47 -5.90 -10.75
N MET A 198 18.29 -7.07 -10.12
CA MET A 198 19.11 -8.25 -10.38
C MET A 198 18.96 -8.75 -11.82
N ALA A 199 17.74 -8.77 -12.36
CA ALA A 199 17.48 -9.10 -13.76
C ALA A 199 18.19 -8.11 -14.71
N GLY A 200 18.10 -6.81 -14.45
CA GLY A 200 18.83 -5.78 -15.20
C GLY A 200 20.35 -5.98 -15.16
N LEU A 201 20.92 -6.25 -13.99
CA LEU A 201 22.34 -6.54 -13.83
C LEU A 201 22.77 -7.81 -14.58
N MET A 202 21.96 -8.86 -14.57
CA MET A 202 22.22 -10.09 -15.32
C MET A 202 22.24 -9.84 -16.84
N VAL A 203 21.31 -9.05 -17.37
CA VAL A 203 21.30 -8.66 -18.78
C VAL A 203 22.56 -7.87 -19.15
N LEU A 204 22.95 -6.88 -18.34
CA LEU A 204 24.18 -6.10 -18.56
C LEU A 204 25.44 -6.98 -18.56
N ALA A 205 25.52 -7.93 -17.63
CA ALA A 205 26.63 -8.88 -17.56
C ALA A 205 26.72 -9.78 -18.80
N ALA A 206 25.58 -10.27 -19.31
CA ALA A 206 25.51 -11.08 -20.52
C ALA A 206 25.96 -10.30 -21.77
N VAL A 207 25.54 -9.05 -21.91
CA VAL A 207 25.94 -8.16 -23.02
C VAL A 207 27.45 -7.90 -22.97
N LYS A 208 28.01 -7.57 -21.80
CA LYS A 208 29.45 -7.33 -21.63
C LYS A 208 30.30 -8.57 -21.94
N ARG A 209 29.83 -9.76 -21.57
CA ARG A 209 30.51 -11.03 -21.89
C ARG A 209 30.53 -11.28 -23.39
N ARG A 210 29.42 -11.02 -24.07
CA ARG A 210 29.30 -11.19 -25.54
C ARG A 210 30.17 -10.20 -26.31
N ALA A 211 30.31 -8.97 -25.83
CA ALA A 211 31.14 -7.94 -26.46
C ALA A 211 32.67 -8.17 -26.30
N ARG A 212 33.09 -9.02 -25.36
CA ARG A 212 34.51 -9.35 -25.13
C ARG A 212 34.95 -10.68 -25.75
N GLY A 213 33.99 -11.51 -26.19
CA GLY A 213 34.23 -12.85 -26.74
C GLY A 213 34.13 -12.93 -28.27
N GLY A 214 34.11 -11.79 -28.97
CA GLY A 214 34.22 -11.67 -30.42
C GLY A 214 35.25 -10.61 -30.77
#